data_AF-A0A401P4U6-F1
#
_entry.id   AF-A0A401P4U6-F1
#
_cell.length_a   1.000
_cell.length_b   1.000
_cell.length_c   1.000
_cell.angle_alpha   90.00
_cell.angle_beta   90.00
_cell.angle_gamma   90.00
#
_symmetry.space_group_name_H-M   'P 1'
#
loop_
_entity.id
_entity.type
_entity.pdbx_description
1 polymer ?
#
loop_
_entity_poly.entity_id
_entity_poly.type
_entity_poly.pdbx_seq_one_letter_code
_entity_poly.pdbx_strand_id
1 'polypeptide(L)'
;MAVYTLTGFSLVSLLSFGYLSWDWMKAGSGGGKVPAVGRDGARGKPPHIIFILADDLGFHDVGYHNSDIHTPTMDRLAAEGVQLENYYIQPICTPSRSQLITGRYQIHTGLQHSIIRPRQPNCLPLDQVTLPQKLQEAGYSTHMIGKWHLGFYKKECLPTRRGFDTFFGTLTGSTDYYTYDNCDGPGVCGFDLHDGENVAWEYSGKYSTSLYAKKVTKVLASHSPKEPLFIYVAFQAVHTPLQSPKEYIYQYRSFGNVARRKYAAMVTCMDEAIKNITLALKKYGYYNNSILIFSTDNGGQPFWGGNNWPLRGRKGTYWEGGIRGIGFVHSPLIKKKRRVSKSLVHITDWYPTLVSLARGNITESPPLDGYNLWSTISEGKKSPRTEILHNIDPLHSHAKFGTWEEGHSLWNTAIQAGIRVGDWKLLTGDPGYSDWVPLQTLPTLPGSWWNLERQRAGHRRSLWLFNITADPYEREEVSSKHPKVVKRLLARLAYYDSTSIPVRYPAEDPRANPELNGGAWGPWASEDDDDQGERGTVKHKSKKKSCKICKLKSFFKKLNTRIMSNRI
;
A
#
# COMPACT_ATOMS: atom_id res chain seq x y z
N MET A 1 -56.04 -38.98 -45.09
CA MET A 1 -55.61 -38.53 -43.75
C MET A 1 -55.67 -39.75 -42.84
N ALA A 2 -54.50 -40.22 -42.38
CA ALA A 2 -54.25 -41.45 -41.61
C ALA A 2 -54.97 -41.41 -40.24
N VAL A 3 -55.62 -42.44 -39.71
CA VAL A 3 -55.35 -43.89 -39.46
C VAL A 3 -54.40 -44.16 -38.28
N TYR A 4 -54.91 -45.04 -37.42
CA TYR A 4 -54.57 -45.47 -36.06
C TYR A 4 -53.31 -46.36 -35.91
N THR A 5 -52.93 -46.57 -34.63
CA THR A 5 -52.41 -47.80 -33.98
C THR A 5 -50.91 -48.19 -33.96
N LEU A 6 -50.38 -48.29 -32.72
CA LEU A 6 -49.70 -49.41 -32.01
C LEU A 6 -48.35 -50.03 -32.47
N THR A 7 -47.62 -50.55 -31.44
CA THR A 7 -46.48 -51.51 -31.41
C THR A 7 -45.08 -50.96 -31.74
N GLY A 8 -43.93 -51.39 -31.18
CA GLY A 8 -43.55 -52.53 -30.33
C GLY A 8 -42.37 -53.32 -30.96
N PHE A 9 -41.28 -53.57 -30.20
CA PHE A 9 -40.13 -54.50 -30.46
C PHE A 9 -39.14 -54.12 -31.59
N SER A 10 -37.85 -54.50 -31.67
CA SER A 10 -36.87 -55.41 -31.03
C SER A 10 -35.45 -54.91 -31.46
N LEU A 11 -34.30 -55.16 -30.81
CA LEU A 11 -33.44 -56.35 -31.01
C LEU A 11 -32.12 -56.27 -30.21
N VAL A 12 -31.62 -57.46 -29.93
CA VAL A 12 -30.52 -57.93 -29.06
C VAL A 12 -29.17 -58.09 -29.82
N SER A 13 -28.03 -57.98 -29.13
CA SER A 13 -26.80 -58.82 -29.31
C SER A 13 -25.78 -58.46 -28.19
N LEU A 14 -25.53 -59.23 -27.13
CA LEU A 14 -24.76 -60.49 -26.93
C LEU A 14 -23.24 -60.45 -27.21
N LEU A 15 -22.47 -60.81 -26.17
CA LEU A 15 -21.16 -61.52 -26.05
C LEU A 15 -20.28 -60.83 -24.96
N SER A 16 -20.10 -61.26 -23.70
CA SER A 16 -19.67 -62.51 -23.01
C SER A 16 -18.15 -62.67 -22.78
N PHE A 17 -17.81 -63.14 -21.56
CA PHE A 17 -16.51 -63.59 -21.00
C PHE A 17 -15.46 -62.53 -20.62
N GLY A 18 -14.72 -62.62 -19.52
CA GLY A 18 -14.60 -63.64 -18.47
C GLY A 18 -13.55 -63.21 -17.44
N TYR A 19 -13.69 -63.75 -16.22
CA TYR A 19 -12.80 -63.64 -15.07
C TYR A 19 -11.34 -64.04 -15.38
N LEU A 20 -10.37 -63.44 -14.65
CA LEU A 20 -9.41 -64.20 -13.83
C LEU A 20 -8.50 -63.29 -13.00
N SER A 21 -8.68 -63.42 -11.68
CA SER A 21 -7.73 -63.10 -10.63
C SER A 21 -6.55 -64.08 -10.64
N TRP A 22 -5.34 -63.61 -10.34
CA TRP A 22 -4.34 -64.45 -9.67
C TRP A 22 -3.37 -63.62 -8.84
N ASP A 23 -3.49 -63.76 -7.52
CA ASP A 23 -2.39 -63.61 -6.56
C ASP A 23 -1.83 -65.00 -6.26
N TRP A 24 -0.50 -65.14 -6.20
CA TRP A 24 0.21 -65.61 -4.99
C TRP A 24 1.74 -65.63 -5.17
N MET A 25 2.39 -64.90 -4.25
CA MET A 25 3.63 -65.20 -3.52
C MET A 25 4.84 -65.88 -4.19
N LYS A 26 6.01 -65.23 -4.05
CA LYS A 26 7.19 -65.83 -3.41
C LYS A 26 8.14 -64.77 -2.82
N ALA A 27 8.58 -65.01 -1.60
CA ALA A 27 9.62 -64.26 -0.89
C ALA A 27 11.02 -64.79 -1.26
N GLY A 28 12.00 -63.89 -1.34
CA GLY A 28 13.42 -64.19 -1.48
C GLY A 28 14.26 -62.96 -1.13
N SER A 29 14.97 -63.03 -0.03
CA SER A 29 15.84 -61.98 0.54
C SER A 29 17.09 -61.74 -0.30
N GLY A 30 17.42 -60.47 -0.55
CA GLY A 30 18.72 -60.03 -1.08
C GLY A 30 18.98 -58.57 -0.68
N GLY A 31 19.83 -58.38 0.32
CA GLY A 31 20.16 -57.07 0.88
C GLY A 31 20.95 -56.19 -0.10
N GLY A 32 20.46 -54.99 -0.31
CA GLY A 32 21.18 -53.88 -0.92
C GLY A 32 20.62 -52.57 -0.36
N LYS A 33 21.41 -51.86 0.45
CA LYS A 33 21.08 -50.53 0.96
C LYS A 33 20.95 -49.56 -0.22
N VAL A 34 19.73 -49.31 -0.66
CA VAL A 34 19.40 -48.13 -1.47
C VAL A 34 19.30 -46.96 -0.48
N PRO A 35 20.01 -45.83 -0.68
CA PRO A 35 19.83 -44.68 0.19
C PRO A 35 18.37 -44.24 0.08
N ALA A 36 17.71 -44.11 1.23
CA ALA A 36 16.43 -43.45 1.29
C ALA A 36 16.65 -42.00 0.82
N VAL A 37 16.39 -41.75 -0.46
CA VAL A 37 16.11 -40.41 -0.96
C VAL A 37 14.89 -39.98 -0.19
N GLY A 38 15.11 -39.08 0.77
CA GLY A 38 14.03 -38.44 1.50
C GLY A 38 13.02 -37.96 0.48
N ARG A 39 11.79 -38.50 0.56
CA ARG A 39 10.64 -37.81 0.02
C ARG A 39 10.52 -36.52 0.81
N ASP A 40 11.25 -35.49 0.37
CA ASP A 40 10.84 -34.12 0.58
C ASP A 40 9.45 -34.04 -0.04
N GLY A 41 8.42 -34.19 0.81
CA GLY A 41 7.03 -34.07 0.41
C GLY A 41 6.90 -32.77 -0.37
N ALA A 42 6.42 -32.87 -1.61
CA ALA A 42 6.35 -31.78 -2.58
C ALA A 42 5.70 -30.53 -1.95
N ARG A 43 6.53 -29.65 -1.39
CA ARG A 43 6.11 -28.32 -0.97
C ARG A 43 5.92 -27.52 -2.25
N GLY A 44 4.66 -27.37 -2.67
CA GLY A 44 4.25 -26.75 -3.94
C GLY A 44 4.96 -25.42 -4.25
N LYS A 45 5.13 -25.12 -5.54
CA LYS A 45 5.89 -23.96 -6.04
C LYS A 45 5.53 -22.64 -5.33
N PRO A 46 6.49 -21.71 -5.15
CA PRO A 46 6.17 -20.35 -4.68
C PRO A 46 5.04 -19.72 -5.52
N PRO A 47 4.13 -18.95 -4.91
CA PRO A 47 3.00 -18.36 -5.62
C PRO A 47 3.42 -17.18 -6.47
N HIS A 48 2.71 -16.91 -7.56
CA HIS A 48 2.82 -15.61 -8.23
C HIS A 48 2.17 -14.53 -7.35
N ILE A 49 2.75 -13.33 -7.34
CA ILE A 49 2.31 -12.23 -6.50
C ILE A 49 1.85 -11.09 -7.40
N ILE A 50 0.57 -10.73 -7.31
CA ILE A 50 0.01 -9.59 -8.03
C ILE A 50 -0.42 -8.56 -6.97
N PHE A 51 0.32 -7.47 -6.87
CA PHE A 51 0.01 -6.38 -5.93
C PHE A 51 -0.57 -5.21 -6.70
N ILE A 52 -1.85 -4.91 -6.47
CA ILE A 52 -2.57 -3.79 -7.09
C ILE A 52 -2.69 -2.68 -6.05
N LEU A 53 -2.13 -1.51 -6.37
CA LEU A 53 -2.21 -0.31 -5.54
C LEU A 53 -2.98 0.78 -6.28
N ALA A 54 -4.12 1.19 -5.71
CA ALA A 54 -4.93 2.31 -6.15
C ALA A 54 -4.47 3.62 -5.48
N ASP A 55 -4.61 4.74 -6.19
CA ASP A 55 -4.19 6.07 -5.76
C ASP A 55 -5.40 6.90 -5.32
N ASP A 56 -5.41 7.45 -4.10
CA ASP A 56 -6.51 8.27 -3.57
C ASP A 56 -7.90 7.58 -3.53
N LEU A 57 -7.95 6.27 -3.33
CA LEU A 57 -9.21 5.54 -3.19
C LEU A 57 -9.71 5.59 -1.74
N GLY A 58 -10.77 6.35 -1.50
CA GLY A 58 -11.30 6.59 -0.16
C GLY A 58 -12.14 5.47 0.39
N PHE A 59 -12.27 5.42 1.72
CA PHE A 59 -12.95 4.35 2.45
C PHE A 59 -14.39 4.08 1.97
N HIS A 60 -15.07 5.09 1.40
CA HIS A 60 -16.45 4.98 0.92
C HIS A 60 -16.55 4.94 -0.62
N ASP A 61 -15.51 4.46 -1.30
CA ASP A 61 -15.41 4.51 -2.77
C ASP A 61 -15.51 3.13 -3.44
N VAL A 62 -15.89 2.11 -2.66
CA VAL A 62 -16.11 0.73 -3.12
C VAL A 62 -17.47 0.21 -2.69
N GLY A 63 -18.08 -0.62 -3.54
CA GLY A 63 -19.43 -1.16 -3.34
C GLY A 63 -19.57 -1.99 -2.06
N TYR A 64 -18.55 -2.76 -1.67
CA TYR A 64 -18.57 -3.50 -0.39
C TYR A 64 -18.48 -2.62 0.87
N HIS A 65 -18.31 -1.30 0.73
CA HIS A 65 -18.51 -0.29 1.78
C HIS A 65 -19.77 0.57 1.54
N ASN A 66 -20.74 0.05 0.77
CA ASN A 66 -22.01 0.68 0.43
C ASN A 66 -21.87 1.99 -0.35
N SER A 67 -20.86 2.10 -1.20
CA SER A 67 -20.73 3.21 -2.14
C SER A 67 -21.71 3.08 -3.31
N ASP A 68 -22.20 4.22 -3.82
CA ASP A 68 -22.95 4.29 -5.08
C ASP A 68 -22.04 4.14 -6.33
N ILE A 69 -20.72 3.97 -6.14
CA ILE A 69 -19.77 3.69 -7.21
C ILE A 69 -19.79 2.19 -7.54
N HIS A 70 -19.94 1.86 -8.82
CA HIS A 70 -20.00 0.49 -9.31
C HIS A 70 -18.61 -0.15 -9.39
N THR A 71 -18.32 -1.06 -8.44
CA THR A 71 -17.06 -1.82 -8.37
C THR A 71 -17.26 -3.34 -8.32
N PRO A 72 -18.05 -3.92 -9.24
CA PRO A 72 -18.50 -5.32 -9.13
C PRO A 72 -17.34 -6.34 -9.12
N THR A 73 -16.21 -6.03 -9.77
CA THR A 73 -15.07 -6.93 -9.78
C THR A 73 -14.35 -6.94 -8.45
N MET A 74 -14.03 -5.76 -7.91
CA MET A 74 -13.41 -5.62 -6.59
C MET A 74 -14.31 -6.19 -5.50
N ASP A 75 -15.61 -5.91 -5.54
CA ASP A 75 -16.59 -6.44 -4.58
C ASP A 75 -16.59 -7.97 -4.58
N ARG A 76 -16.62 -8.59 -5.78
CA ARG A 76 -16.57 -10.04 -5.92
C ARG A 76 -15.24 -10.63 -5.42
N LEU A 77 -14.10 -10.03 -5.80
CA LEU A 77 -12.78 -10.50 -5.37
C LEU A 77 -12.62 -10.43 -3.85
N ALA A 78 -13.09 -9.34 -3.24
CA ALA A 78 -13.10 -9.12 -1.80
C ALA A 78 -14.02 -10.14 -1.09
N ALA A 79 -15.24 -10.34 -1.59
CA ALA A 79 -16.19 -11.30 -1.03
C ALA A 79 -15.73 -12.77 -1.15
N GLU A 80 -15.04 -13.13 -2.23
CA GLU A 80 -14.46 -14.46 -2.43
C GLU A 80 -13.14 -14.66 -1.65
N GLY A 81 -12.52 -13.56 -1.21
CA GLY A 81 -11.23 -13.52 -0.53
C GLY A 81 -11.32 -13.20 0.96
N VAL A 82 -10.46 -12.29 1.42
CA VAL A 82 -10.41 -11.77 2.79
C VAL A 82 -10.40 -10.24 2.73
N GLN A 83 -11.45 -9.60 3.24
CA GLN A 83 -11.53 -8.14 3.42
C GLN A 83 -10.70 -7.72 4.63
N LEU A 84 -9.95 -6.61 4.53
CA LEU A 84 -9.10 -6.09 5.60
C LEU A 84 -9.69 -4.81 6.20
N GLU A 85 -10.49 -4.96 7.26
CA GLU A 85 -11.21 -3.81 7.87
C GLU A 85 -10.37 -3.01 8.87
N ASN A 86 -9.25 -3.58 9.32
CA ASN A 86 -8.38 -2.96 10.31
C ASN A 86 -6.97 -2.78 9.73
N TYR A 87 -6.94 -2.23 8.51
CA TYR A 87 -5.78 -2.05 7.65
C TYR A 87 -5.37 -0.58 7.55
N TYR A 88 -4.07 -0.32 7.69
CA TYR A 88 -3.52 1.04 7.73
C TYR A 88 -2.43 1.25 6.69
N ILE A 89 -2.48 2.44 6.12
CA ILE A 89 -1.55 2.99 5.14
C ILE A 89 -1.08 4.37 5.66
N GLN A 90 -0.30 5.12 4.88
CA GLN A 90 0.14 6.48 5.21
C GLN A 90 -0.74 7.54 4.57
N PRO A 91 -0.80 8.77 5.11
CA PRO A 91 -1.80 9.75 4.67
C PRO A 91 -1.58 10.30 3.26
N ILE A 92 -0.43 10.06 2.64
CA ILE A 92 -0.02 10.56 1.31
C ILE A 92 0.88 9.55 0.58
N CYS A 93 1.06 9.77 -0.73
CA CYS A 93 1.57 8.79 -1.69
C CYS A 93 2.99 8.24 -1.41
N THR A 94 4.04 9.08 -1.50
CA THR A 94 5.45 8.65 -1.34
C THR A 94 5.70 7.89 -0.04
N PRO A 95 5.20 8.37 1.13
CA PRO A 95 5.16 7.60 2.37
C PRO A 95 4.68 6.17 2.21
N SER A 96 3.43 5.93 1.78
CA SER A 96 2.88 4.58 1.66
C SER A 96 3.69 3.70 0.73
N ARG A 97 4.11 4.23 -0.41
CA ARG A 97 4.91 3.50 -1.40
C ARG A 97 6.28 3.13 -0.83
N SER A 98 6.92 4.03 -0.08
CA SER A 98 8.22 3.76 0.53
C SER A 98 8.12 2.66 1.58
N GLN A 99 7.05 2.69 2.39
CA GLN A 99 6.80 1.72 3.44
C GLN A 99 6.40 0.34 2.88
N LEU A 100 5.66 0.30 1.76
CA LEU A 100 5.37 -0.92 1.02
C LEU A 100 6.65 -1.57 0.48
N ILE A 101 7.49 -0.77 -0.19
CA ILE A 101 8.68 -1.26 -0.90
C ILE A 101 9.80 -1.65 0.07
N THR A 102 9.86 -1.09 1.28
CA THR A 102 10.94 -1.38 2.23
C THR A 102 10.51 -2.17 3.47
N GLY A 103 9.21 -2.24 3.78
CA GLY A 103 8.74 -2.78 5.05
C GLY A 103 9.15 -1.94 6.27
N ARG A 104 9.55 -0.68 6.06
CA ARG A 104 10.07 0.23 7.08
C ARG A 104 9.24 1.50 7.20
N TYR A 105 9.15 2.05 8.41
CA TYR A 105 8.54 3.35 8.64
C TYR A 105 9.37 4.49 8.04
N GLN A 106 8.72 5.62 7.72
CA GLN A 106 9.39 6.81 7.20
C GLN A 106 10.45 7.38 8.15
N ILE A 107 10.26 7.21 9.46
CA ILE A 107 11.26 7.60 10.47
C ILE A 107 12.59 6.87 10.29
N HIS A 108 12.62 5.74 9.57
CA HIS A 108 13.82 4.98 9.28
C HIS A 108 14.33 5.17 7.85
N THR A 109 13.63 5.93 7.00
CA THR A 109 14.04 6.25 5.62
C THR A 109 14.29 7.74 5.39
N GLY A 110 13.96 8.59 6.36
CA GLY A 110 14.10 10.05 6.25
C GLY A 110 12.98 10.70 5.44
N LEU A 111 11.90 9.97 5.12
CA LEU A 111 10.78 10.43 4.30
C LEU A 111 9.56 10.83 5.16
N GLN A 112 9.78 11.35 6.37
CA GLN A 112 8.70 11.71 7.30
C GLN A 112 7.85 12.87 6.79
N HIS A 113 8.48 13.83 6.11
CA HIS A 113 7.84 15.07 5.70
C HIS A 113 7.42 15.03 4.23
N SER A 114 6.14 15.28 3.98
CA SER A 114 5.58 15.50 2.64
C SER A 114 5.86 14.33 1.66
N ILE A 115 5.81 14.61 0.36
CA ILE A 115 6.16 13.71 -0.74
C ILE A 115 7.48 14.15 -1.38
N ILE A 116 8.07 13.30 -2.22
CA ILE A 116 9.18 13.71 -3.09
C ILE A 116 8.61 14.46 -4.29
N ARG A 117 8.95 15.74 -4.42
CA ARG A 117 8.55 16.59 -5.55
C ARG A 117 9.41 16.32 -6.79
N PRO A 118 8.89 16.58 -8.01
CA PRO A 118 9.62 16.33 -9.25
C PRO A 118 11.02 16.96 -9.30
N ARG A 119 11.16 18.18 -8.77
CA ARG A 119 12.44 18.91 -8.77
C ARG A 119 13.31 18.70 -7.54
N GLN A 120 12.92 17.84 -6.60
CA GLN A 120 13.75 17.59 -5.41
C GLN A 120 14.81 16.54 -5.72
N PRO A 121 16.10 16.79 -5.43
CA PRO A 121 17.17 15.81 -5.54
C PRO A 121 17.11 14.82 -4.37
N ASN A 122 16.01 14.07 -4.30
CA ASN A 122 15.70 13.11 -3.26
C ASN A 122 15.12 11.84 -3.87
N CYS A 123 15.36 10.71 -3.21
CA CYS A 123 14.73 9.44 -3.54
C CYS A 123 14.74 8.52 -2.32
N LEU A 124 14.05 7.38 -2.44
CA LEU A 124 14.17 6.29 -1.48
C LEU A 124 15.66 6.02 -1.25
N PRO A 125 16.17 6.08 -0.01
CA PRO A 125 17.60 5.95 0.22
C PRO A 125 18.16 4.67 -0.42
N LEU A 126 19.33 4.79 -1.03
CA LEU A 126 19.91 3.72 -1.85
C LEU A 126 20.32 2.50 -1.02
N ASP A 127 20.64 2.72 0.25
CA ASP A 127 20.98 1.69 1.24
C ASP A 127 19.77 0.87 1.72
N GLN A 128 18.54 1.25 1.35
CA GLN A 128 17.34 0.46 1.66
C GLN A 128 17.20 -0.71 0.68
N VAL A 129 17.21 -1.93 1.21
CA VAL A 129 16.89 -3.14 0.44
C VAL A 129 15.39 -3.17 0.13
N THR A 130 15.05 -3.32 -1.15
CA THR A 130 13.66 -3.25 -1.60
C THR A 130 13.01 -4.64 -1.69
N LEU A 131 11.68 -4.68 -1.59
CA LEU A 131 10.87 -5.87 -1.77
C LEU A 131 11.18 -6.59 -3.10
N PRO A 132 11.17 -5.91 -4.27
CA PRO A 132 11.47 -6.60 -5.52
C PRO A 132 12.91 -7.14 -5.57
N GLN A 133 13.92 -6.49 -4.95
CA GLN A 133 15.27 -7.07 -4.82
C GLN A 133 15.24 -8.40 -4.06
N LYS A 134 14.53 -8.47 -2.93
CA LYS A 134 14.36 -9.73 -2.18
C LYS A 134 13.61 -10.80 -2.95
N LEU A 135 12.66 -10.41 -3.79
CA LEU A 135 11.93 -11.37 -4.62
C LEU A 135 12.81 -11.87 -5.77
N GLN A 136 13.67 -11.03 -6.36
CA GLN A 136 14.68 -11.46 -7.33
C GLN A 136 15.66 -12.46 -6.71
N GLU A 137 16.15 -12.21 -5.49
CA GLU A 137 16.98 -13.16 -4.74
C GLU A 137 16.27 -14.52 -4.53
N ALA A 138 14.94 -14.51 -4.43
CA ALA A 138 14.09 -15.70 -4.33
C ALA A 138 13.69 -16.30 -5.71
N GLY A 139 14.25 -15.80 -6.81
CA GLY A 139 14.04 -16.31 -8.17
C GLY A 139 12.79 -15.80 -8.88
N TYR A 140 12.18 -14.70 -8.42
CA TYR A 140 11.03 -14.09 -9.10
C TYR A 140 11.47 -13.17 -10.23
N SER A 141 10.76 -13.23 -11.36
CA SER A 141 10.74 -12.13 -12.32
C SER A 141 9.89 -10.98 -11.76
N THR A 142 10.42 -9.76 -11.74
CA THR A 142 9.80 -8.60 -11.10
C THR A 142 9.40 -7.52 -12.11
N HIS A 143 8.12 -7.15 -12.12
CA HIS A 143 7.59 -6.19 -13.08
C HIS A 143 6.81 -5.09 -12.36
N MET A 144 7.11 -3.84 -12.67
CA MET A 144 6.35 -2.69 -12.20
C MET A 144 5.60 -2.04 -13.37
N ILE A 145 4.30 -1.83 -13.18
CA ILE A 145 3.46 -1.10 -14.13
C ILE A 145 2.72 0.01 -13.39
N GLY A 146 3.00 1.26 -13.74
CA GLY A 146 2.34 2.46 -13.21
C GLY A 146 3.25 3.38 -12.40
N LYS A 147 2.68 4.11 -11.44
CA LYS A 147 3.33 5.23 -10.74
C LYS A 147 4.40 4.79 -9.73
N TRP A 148 5.62 5.29 -9.89
CA TRP A 148 6.75 5.06 -8.98
C TRP A 148 6.71 5.95 -7.74
N HIS A 149 6.96 7.26 -7.90
CA HIS A 149 6.88 8.27 -6.85
C HIS A 149 7.80 8.03 -5.63
N LEU A 150 8.95 7.41 -5.85
CA LEU A 150 10.02 7.20 -4.87
C LEU A 150 11.34 7.89 -5.27
N GLY A 151 11.22 8.93 -6.10
CA GLY A 151 12.32 9.76 -6.57
C GLY A 151 13.04 9.17 -7.79
N PHE A 152 13.60 10.06 -8.59
CA PHE A 152 14.19 9.73 -9.89
C PHE A 152 15.34 10.66 -10.30
N TYR A 153 15.82 11.51 -9.39
CA TYR A 153 16.85 12.51 -9.72
C TYR A 153 18.18 11.91 -10.20
N LYS A 154 18.44 10.66 -9.81
CA LYS A 154 19.56 9.82 -10.24
C LYS A 154 19.06 8.52 -10.86
N LYS A 155 19.87 7.90 -11.71
CA LYS A 155 19.56 6.60 -12.33
C LYS A 155 19.35 5.51 -11.27
N GLU A 156 20.13 5.51 -10.19
CA GLU A 156 20.03 4.53 -9.10
C GLU A 156 18.67 4.58 -8.39
N CYS A 157 17.95 5.70 -8.50
CA CYS A 157 16.61 5.85 -7.92
C CYS A 157 15.50 5.24 -8.80
N LEU A 158 15.78 4.90 -10.06
CA LEU A 158 14.79 4.37 -10.99
C LEU A 158 14.32 2.96 -10.58
N PRO A 159 13.06 2.57 -10.88
CA PRO A 159 12.53 1.24 -10.53
C PRO A 159 13.40 0.09 -11.03
N THR A 160 13.95 0.23 -12.25
CA THR A 160 14.87 -0.71 -12.92
C THR A 160 16.19 -0.92 -12.17
N ARG A 161 16.61 0.06 -11.36
CA ARG A 161 17.80 -0.02 -10.50
C ARG A 161 17.46 -0.31 -9.04
N ARG A 162 16.17 -0.51 -8.74
CA ARG A 162 15.63 -0.78 -7.40
C ARG A 162 14.94 -2.13 -7.31
N GLY A 163 15.29 -3.07 -8.20
CA GLY A 163 14.91 -4.49 -8.16
C GLY A 163 13.79 -4.91 -9.10
N PHE A 164 13.25 -4.02 -9.93
CA PHE A 164 12.29 -4.41 -10.97
C PHE A 164 13.02 -4.73 -12.28
N ASP A 165 12.87 -5.95 -12.81
CA ASP A 165 13.44 -6.35 -14.11
C ASP A 165 12.88 -5.51 -15.25
N THR A 166 11.59 -5.16 -15.18
CA THR A 166 10.94 -4.29 -16.16
C THR A 166 10.08 -3.23 -15.50
N PHE A 167 10.04 -2.04 -16.10
CA PHE A 167 9.21 -0.94 -15.69
C PHE A 167 8.42 -0.38 -16.87
N PHE A 168 7.14 -0.07 -16.66
CA PHE A 168 6.37 0.77 -17.57
C PHE A 168 5.46 1.69 -16.77
N GLY A 169 5.67 3.00 -16.81
CA GLY A 169 4.86 3.92 -16.01
C GLY A 169 5.48 5.29 -15.81
N THR A 170 5.02 5.98 -14.78
CA THR A 170 5.38 7.37 -14.48
C THR A 170 6.29 7.44 -13.26
N LEU A 171 7.20 8.40 -13.24
CA LEU A 171 8.17 8.62 -12.16
C LEU A 171 7.65 9.59 -11.10
N THR A 172 6.89 10.61 -11.52
CA THR A 172 6.36 11.68 -10.66
C THR A 172 5.12 11.25 -9.87
N GLY A 173 4.57 12.19 -9.09
CA GLY A 173 3.40 11.98 -8.24
C GLY A 173 2.05 11.97 -8.96
N SER A 174 1.94 12.51 -10.16
CA SER A 174 0.69 12.62 -10.90
C SER A 174 0.95 13.11 -12.32
N THR A 175 0.17 12.69 -13.31
CA THR A 175 0.29 13.18 -14.69
C THR A 175 -1.10 13.43 -15.27
N ASP A 176 -1.20 14.01 -16.47
CA ASP A 176 -2.39 13.83 -17.31
C ASP A 176 -2.59 12.34 -17.63
N TYR A 177 -3.84 11.87 -17.68
CA TYR A 177 -4.15 10.45 -17.93
C TYR A 177 -3.98 10.02 -19.40
N TYR A 178 -3.91 10.97 -20.33
CA TYR A 178 -3.81 10.72 -21.77
C TYR A 178 -2.50 11.26 -22.35
N THR A 179 -2.14 12.51 -22.04
CA THR A 179 -0.92 13.13 -22.58
C THR A 179 0.32 12.80 -21.78
N TYR A 180 0.16 12.36 -20.52
CA TYR A 180 1.24 12.10 -19.57
C TYR A 180 2.07 13.34 -19.19
N ASP A 181 1.55 14.53 -19.46
CA ASP A 181 2.20 15.76 -19.02
C ASP A 181 2.08 15.92 -17.50
N ASN A 182 3.17 16.35 -16.86
CA ASN A 182 3.21 16.78 -15.47
C ASN A 182 3.81 18.18 -15.38
N CYS A 183 3.15 19.06 -14.63
CA CYS A 183 3.65 20.40 -14.33
C CYS A 183 3.90 20.57 -12.83
N ASP A 184 5.08 21.09 -12.47
CA ASP A 184 5.49 21.42 -11.10
C ASP A 184 5.60 22.94 -10.91
N GLY A 185 4.54 23.65 -11.32
CA GLY A 185 4.44 25.11 -11.30
C GLY A 185 4.29 25.74 -12.69
N PRO A 186 4.04 27.05 -12.77
CA PRO A 186 3.91 27.75 -14.05
C PRO A 186 5.19 27.64 -14.89
N GLY A 187 5.06 27.16 -16.12
CA GLY A 187 6.19 27.05 -17.07
C GLY A 187 7.16 25.89 -16.82
N VAL A 188 6.95 25.08 -15.79
CA VAL A 188 7.79 23.90 -15.52
C VAL A 188 6.96 22.64 -15.76
N CYS A 189 6.87 22.24 -17.03
CA CYS A 189 6.08 21.10 -17.47
C CYS A 189 6.94 20.15 -18.31
N GLY A 190 6.66 18.87 -18.21
CA GLY A 190 7.33 17.84 -19.00
C GLY A 190 6.51 16.56 -19.08
N PHE A 191 6.79 15.76 -20.09
CA PHE A 191 6.19 14.44 -20.27
C PHE A 191 6.77 13.45 -19.26
N ASP A 192 5.92 12.59 -18.70
CA ASP A 192 6.31 11.57 -17.71
C ASP A 192 5.61 10.24 -18.00
N LEU A 193 6.18 9.49 -18.95
CA LEU A 193 5.87 8.08 -19.14
C LEU A 193 7.10 7.38 -19.71
N HIS A 194 7.44 6.22 -19.15
CA HIS A 194 8.65 5.50 -19.47
C HIS A 194 8.37 4.03 -19.77
N ASP A 195 9.17 3.45 -20.68
CA ASP A 195 9.28 2.01 -20.93
C ASP A 195 10.74 1.62 -20.69
N GLY A 196 10.99 0.91 -19.58
CA GLY A 196 12.33 0.82 -18.99
C GLY A 196 12.83 2.20 -18.55
N GLU A 197 14.03 2.58 -18.99
CA GLU A 197 14.63 3.89 -18.68
C GLU A 197 14.41 4.93 -19.79
N ASN A 198 13.71 4.56 -20.87
CA ASN A 198 13.46 5.44 -22.01
C ASN A 198 12.10 6.12 -21.89
N VAL A 199 12.00 7.34 -22.41
CA VAL A 199 10.74 8.08 -22.50
C VAL A 199 9.84 7.48 -23.59
N ALA A 200 8.58 7.23 -23.26
CA ALA A 200 7.63 6.47 -24.08
C ALA A 200 6.56 7.35 -24.75
N TRP A 201 7.02 8.29 -25.60
CA TRP A 201 6.20 9.29 -26.30
C TRP A 201 5.05 8.69 -27.12
N GLU A 202 5.23 7.48 -27.67
CA GLU A 202 4.30 6.80 -28.57
C GLU A 202 2.98 6.35 -27.92
N TYR A 203 2.85 6.54 -26.60
CA TYR A 203 1.63 6.24 -25.87
C TYR A 203 0.76 7.46 -25.59
N SER A 204 1.19 8.68 -25.95
CA SER A 204 0.36 9.88 -25.84
C SER A 204 -1.00 9.69 -26.54
N GLY A 205 -2.06 10.17 -25.89
CA GLY A 205 -3.45 9.99 -26.31
C GLY A 205 -4.10 8.68 -25.85
N LYS A 206 -3.37 7.75 -25.21
CA LYS A 206 -3.92 6.52 -24.65
C LYS A 206 -4.19 6.69 -23.16
N TYR A 207 -5.40 6.34 -22.70
CA TYR A 207 -5.77 6.42 -21.28
C TYR A 207 -4.92 5.47 -20.41
N SER A 208 -4.25 6.01 -19.39
CA SER A 208 -3.24 5.30 -18.59
C SER A 208 -3.76 4.02 -17.94
N THR A 209 -4.98 4.03 -17.39
CA THR A 209 -5.55 2.86 -16.67
C THR A 209 -5.73 1.64 -17.57
N SER A 210 -6.27 1.82 -18.77
CA SER A 210 -6.47 0.73 -19.72
C SER A 210 -5.15 0.31 -20.36
N LEU A 211 -4.22 1.25 -20.55
CA LEU A 211 -2.86 0.96 -21.02
C LEU A 211 -2.09 0.08 -20.02
N TYR A 212 -2.15 0.39 -18.73
CA TYR A 212 -1.49 -0.40 -17.68
C TYR A 212 -2.04 -1.83 -17.62
N ALA A 213 -3.35 -2.04 -17.69
CA ALA A 213 -3.92 -3.38 -17.77
C ALA A 213 -3.46 -4.16 -19.00
N LYS A 214 -3.32 -3.49 -20.16
CA LYS A 214 -2.76 -4.09 -21.38
C LYS A 214 -1.29 -4.50 -21.19
N LYS A 215 -0.48 -3.67 -20.53
CA LYS A 215 0.94 -3.98 -20.23
C LYS A 215 1.08 -5.17 -19.29
N VAL A 216 0.25 -5.24 -18.24
CA VAL A 216 0.17 -6.44 -17.36
C VAL A 216 -0.20 -7.68 -18.16
N THR A 217 -1.21 -7.59 -19.03
CA THR A 217 -1.63 -8.70 -19.89
C THR A 217 -0.51 -9.17 -20.82
N LYS A 218 0.31 -8.24 -21.34
CA LYS A 218 1.48 -8.56 -22.17
C LYS A 218 2.53 -9.35 -21.37
N VAL A 219 2.86 -8.91 -20.15
CA VAL A 219 3.78 -9.64 -19.25
C VAL A 219 3.28 -11.06 -19.01
N LEU A 220 2.01 -11.22 -18.66
CA LEU A 220 1.41 -12.54 -18.41
C LEU A 220 1.42 -13.44 -19.65
N ALA A 221 1.27 -12.87 -20.85
CA ALA A 221 1.30 -13.63 -22.11
C ALA A 221 2.72 -14.08 -22.50
N SER A 222 3.75 -13.28 -22.20
CA SER A 222 5.14 -13.58 -22.55
C SER A 222 5.89 -14.39 -21.51
N HIS A 223 5.51 -14.28 -20.24
CA HIS A 223 6.15 -14.99 -19.14
C HIS A 223 5.60 -16.43 -19.03
N SER A 224 6.41 -17.36 -18.51
CA SER A 224 5.98 -18.74 -18.27
C SER A 224 5.27 -18.85 -16.92
N PRO A 225 4.06 -19.46 -16.83
CA PRO A 225 3.40 -19.70 -15.55
C PRO A 225 4.11 -20.75 -14.68
N LYS A 226 5.19 -21.37 -15.17
CA LYS A 226 6.00 -22.32 -14.40
C LYS A 226 7.01 -21.63 -13.47
N GLU A 227 7.38 -20.39 -13.78
CA GLU A 227 8.35 -19.58 -13.04
C GLU A 227 7.60 -18.53 -12.18
N PRO A 228 8.05 -18.26 -10.95
CA PRO A 228 7.38 -17.29 -10.08
C PRO A 228 7.51 -15.87 -10.62
N LEU A 229 6.46 -15.08 -10.41
CA LEU A 229 6.29 -13.75 -11.00
C LEU A 229 5.78 -12.79 -9.95
N PHE A 230 6.37 -11.60 -9.86
CA PHE A 230 5.85 -10.49 -9.09
C PHE A 230 5.46 -9.35 -10.02
N ILE A 231 4.18 -8.96 -10.01
CA ILE A 231 3.71 -7.76 -10.70
C ILE A 231 3.20 -6.76 -9.69
N TYR A 232 3.83 -5.59 -9.64
CA TYR A 232 3.36 -4.42 -8.92
C TYR A 232 2.61 -3.49 -9.87
N VAL A 233 1.29 -3.46 -9.76
CA VAL A 233 0.40 -2.62 -10.57
C VAL A 233 0.02 -1.40 -9.73
N ALA A 234 0.75 -0.32 -9.91
CA ALA A 234 0.57 0.94 -9.19
C ALA A 234 -0.26 1.90 -10.04
N PHE A 235 -1.58 1.73 -10.08
CA PHE A 235 -2.45 2.58 -10.88
C PHE A 235 -2.27 4.06 -10.51
N GLN A 236 -2.31 4.93 -11.52
CA GLN A 236 -2.55 6.36 -11.33
C GLN A 236 -4.01 6.60 -10.88
N ALA A 237 -4.91 5.74 -11.36
CA ALA A 237 -6.30 5.76 -10.94
C ALA A 237 -6.39 5.57 -9.41
N VAL A 238 -7.08 6.43 -8.69
CA VAL A 238 -8.04 7.47 -9.11
C VAL A 238 -7.61 8.89 -8.70
N HIS A 239 -6.30 9.15 -8.70
CA HIS A 239 -5.71 10.45 -8.40
C HIS A 239 -6.14 11.52 -9.42
N THR A 240 -6.18 12.79 -8.99
CA THR A 240 -6.39 13.95 -9.88
C THR A 240 -5.26 14.07 -10.93
N PRO A 241 -5.48 14.62 -12.14
CA PRO A 241 -6.69 15.26 -12.69
C PRO A 241 -7.86 14.28 -12.92
N LEU A 242 -9.10 14.77 -12.78
CA LEU A 242 -10.29 13.94 -12.93
C LEU A 242 -10.64 13.72 -14.41
N GLN A 243 -10.04 12.69 -14.99
CA GLN A 243 -10.14 12.35 -16.40
C GLN A 243 -10.52 10.87 -16.56
N SER A 244 -11.53 10.60 -17.38
CA SER A 244 -11.95 9.25 -17.73
C SER A 244 -12.52 9.26 -19.17
N PRO A 245 -12.56 8.10 -19.85
CA PRO A 245 -13.31 7.99 -21.10
C PRO A 245 -14.79 8.38 -20.88
N LYS A 246 -15.37 9.04 -21.89
CA LYS A 246 -16.68 9.71 -21.77
C LYS A 246 -17.82 8.73 -21.47
N GLU A 247 -17.73 7.52 -22.00
CA GLU A 247 -18.69 6.44 -21.86
C GLU A 247 -18.92 6.02 -20.40
N TYR A 248 -17.91 6.10 -19.54
CA TYR A 248 -18.04 5.76 -18.11
C TYR A 248 -18.74 6.87 -17.31
N ILE A 249 -18.65 8.12 -17.75
CA ILE A 249 -19.25 9.27 -17.05
C ILE A 249 -20.78 9.19 -17.10
N TYR A 250 -21.34 8.70 -18.20
CA TYR A 250 -22.79 8.63 -18.41
C TYR A 250 -23.52 7.73 -17.40
N GLN A 251 -22.83 6.71 -16.86
CA GLN A 251 -23.36 5.82 -15.82
C GLN A 251 -23.69 6.59 -14.53
N TYR A 252 -22.96 7.67 -14.26
CA TYR A 252 -23.09 8.48 -13.04
C TYR A 252 -23.79 9.83 -13.29
N ARG A 253 -24.55 9.96 -14.38
CA ARG A 253 -25.23 11.22 -14.74
C ARG A 253 -26.17 11.78 -13.65
N SER A 254 -26.67 10.93 -12.75
CA SER A 254 -27.49 11.30 -11.60
C SER A 254 -26.71 11.97 -10.48
N PHE A 255 -25.39 11.79 -10.41
CA PHE A 255 -24.56 12.44 -9.40
C PHE A 255 -24.51 13.94 -9.69
N GLY A 256 -25.11 14.76 -8.83
CA GLY A 256 -25.05 16.22 -8.97
C GLY A 256 -23.62 16.76 -8.96
N ASN A 257 -22.68 16.04 -8.33
CA ASN A 257 -21.30 16.49 -8.18
C ASN A 257 -20.46 16.08 -9.37
N VAL A 258 -20.01 17.09 -10.13
CA VAL A 258 -19.18 16.88 -11.31
C VAL A 258 -17.86 16.18 -10.97
N ALA A 259 -17.20 16.55 -9.86
CA ALA A 259 -15.97 15.90 -9.41
C ALA A 259 -16.23 14.45 -9.00
N ARG A 260 -17.22 14.18 -8.14
CA ARG A 260 -17.61 12.80 -7.75
C ARG A 260 -18.02 11.95 -8.96
N ARG A 261 -18.73 12.54 -9.92
CA ARG A 261 -19.17 11.87 -11.16
C ARG A 261 -17.99 11.41 -11.99
N LYS A 262 -17.01 12.30 -12.23
CA LYS A 262 -15.78 11.97 -12.95
C LYS A 262 -14.94 10.95 -12.16
N TYR A 263 -14.80 11.15 -10.86
CA TYR A 263 -14.10 10.23 -9.96
C TYR A 263 -14.70 8.82 -10.00
N ALA A 264 -16.03 8.69 -9.90
CA ALA A 264 -16.75 7.41 -9.97
C ALA A 264 -16.53 6.70 -11.31
N ALA A 265 -16.50 7.46 -12.42
CA ALA A 265 -16.15 6.92 -13.73
C ALA A 265 -14.71 6.37 -13.75
N MET A 266 -13.74 7.07 -13.15
CA MET A 266 -12.35 6.60 -13.03
C MET A 266 -12.23 5.33 -12.18
N VAL A 267 -12.96 5.25 -11.05
CA VAL A 267 -13.00 4.04 -10.22
C VAL A 267 -13.57 2.86 -11.01
N THR A 268 -14.61 3.08 -11.81
CA THR A 268 -15.23 2.05 -12.66
C THR A 268 -14.24 1.56 -13.74
N CYS A 269 -13.49 2.47 -14.36
CA CYS A 269 -12.42 2.10 -15.30
C CYS A 269 -11.35 1.23 -14.63
N MET A 270 -10.99 1.53 -13.38
CA MET A 270 -10.03 0.74 -12.61
C MET A 270 -10.59 -0.64 -12.26
N ASP A 271 -11.86 -0.74 -11.85
CA ASP A 271 -12.53 -2.04 -11.62
C ASP A 271 -12.50 -2.92 -12.89
N GLU A 272 -12.78 -2.34 -14.05
CA GLU A 272 -12.70 -3.04 -15.34
C GLU A 272 -11.25 -3.44 -15.68
N ALA A 273 -10.27 -2.58 -15.41
CA ALA A 273 -8.85 -2.92 -15.58
C ALA A 273 -8.46 -4.12 -14.71
N ILE A 274 -8.93 -4.18 -13.45
CA ILE A 274 -8.72 -5.31 -12.54
C ILE A 274 -9.43 -6.57 -13.05
N LYS A 275 -10.62 -6.44 -13.64
CA LYS A 275 -11.32 -7.53 -14.32
C LYS A 275 -10.47 -8.11 -15.45
N ASN A 276 -9.91 -7.25 -16.30
CA ASN A 276 -9.08 -7.67 -17.42
C ASN A 276 -7.80 -8.38 -16.96
N ILE A 277 -7.15 -7.89 -15.90
CA ILE A 277 -5.98 -8.53 -15.28
C ILE A 277 -6.36 -9.92 -14.72
N THR A 278 -7.47 -10.02 -13.97
CA THR A 278 -7.90 -11.29 -13.40
C THR A 278 -8.34 -12.32 -14.45
N LEU A 279 -8.93 -11.87 -15.56
CA LEU A 279 -9.21 -12.73 -16.71
C LEU A 279 -7.91 -13.19 -17.41
N ALA A 280 -6.92 -12.31 -17.55
CA ALA A 280 -5.62 -12.67 -18.12
C ALA A 280 -4.88 -13.71 -17.25
N LEU A 281 -4.91 -13.58 -15.93
CA LEU A 281 -4.35 -14.57 -15.00
C LEU A 281 -4.99 -15.95 -15.19
N LYS A 282 -6.31 -16.01 -15.43
CA LYS A 282 -7.01 -17.27 -15.72
C LYS A 282 -6.63 -17.81 -17.09
N LYS A 283 -6.68 -16.96 -18.12
CA LYS A 283 -6.39 -17.32 -19.51
C LYS A 283 -4.99 -17.92 -19.68
N TYR A 284 -3.98 -17.32 -19.05
CA TYR A 284 -2.59 -17.75 -19.19
C TYR A 284 -2.13 -18.72 -18.08
N GLY A 285 -3.04 -19.23 -17.24
CA GLY A 285 -2.74 -20.31 -16.30
C GLY A 285 -2.06 -19.92 -14.99
N TYR A 286 -2.02 -18.64 -14.63
CA TYR A 286 -1.42 -18.15 -13.38
C TYR A 286 -2.36 -18.28 -12.18
N TYR A 287 -3.67 -18.09 -12.41
CA TYR A 287 -4.66 -17.79 -11.37
C TYR A 287 -4.66 -18.77 -10.17
N ASN A 288 -4.53 -20.07 -10.43
CA ASN A 288 -4.63 -21.11 -9.38
C ASN A 288 -3.49 -21.05 -8.36
N ASN A 289 -2.33 -20.49 -8.73
CA ASN A 289 -1.16 -20.34 -7.86
C ASN A 289 -0.81 -18.85 -7.66
N SER A 290 -1.78 -17.94 -7.78
CA SER A 290 -1.57 -16.51 -7.58
C SER A 290 -2.14 -16.03 -6.24
N ILE A 291 -1.47 -15.05 -5.64
CA ILE A 291 -2.00 -14.21 -4.58
C ILE A 291 -2.19 -12.82 -5.15
N LEU A 292 -3.45 -12.38 -5.22
CA LEU A 292 -3.82 -11.03 -5.61
C LEU A 292 -4.08 -10.21 -4.35
N ILE A 293 -3.35 -9.12 -4.19
CA ILE A 293 -3.51 -8.16 -3.11
C ILE A 293 -4.03 -6.86 -3.73
N PHE A 294 -5.07 -6.29 -3.14
CA PHE A 294 -5.53 -4.95 -3.45
C PHE A 294 -5.34 -4.05 -2.24
N SER A 295 -4.82 -2.85 -2.45
CA SER A 295 -4.65 -1.80 -1.45
C SER A 295 -4.90 -0.44 -2.08
N THR A 296 -5.33 0.55 -1.30
CA THR A 296 -5.08 1.95 -1.63
C THR A 296 -3.75 2.43 -1.02
N ASP A 297 -3.18 3.53 -1.51
CA ASP A 297 -2.00 4.15 -0.90
C ASP A 297 -2.35 5.19 0.16
N ASN A 298 -3.49 5.87 0.07
CA ASN A 298 -3.98 6.79 1.10
C ASN A 298 -5.50 6.93 1.07
N GLY A 299 -6.07 7.59 2.10
CA GLY A 299 -7.48 7.95 2.08
C GLY A 299 -7.88 8.81 0.88
N GLY A 300 -9.17 8.88 0.58
CA GLY A 300 -9.72 9.64 -0.53
C GLY A 300 -9.59 11.14 -0.32
N GLN A 301 -9.64 11.89 -1.43
CA GLN A 301 -9.58 13.35 -1.44
C GLN A 301 -10.95 13.95 -1.84
N PRO A 302 -11.78 14.40 -0.86
CA PRO A 302 -13.11 14.93 -1.13
C PRO A 302 -13.18 16.11 -2.09
N PHE A 303 -12.17 16.97 -2.13
CA PHE A 303 -12.13 18.07 -3.11
C PHE A 303 -11.98 17.59 -4.55
N TRP A 304 -11.48 16.36 -4.75
CA TRP A 304 -11.36 15.71 -6.05
C TRP A 304 -12.28 14.49 -6.17
N GLY A 305 -13.38 14.48 -5.41
CA GLY A 305 -14.44 13.50 -5.57
C GLY A 305 -14.28 12.19 -4.79
N GLY A 306 -13.14 11.90 -4.13
CA GLY A 306 -13.02 10.73 -3.25
C GLY A 306 -13.79 10.89 -1.94
N ASN A 307 -14.14 9.82 -1.24
CA ASN A 307 -14.91 9.91 -0.01
C ASN A 307 -14.49 8.87 1.04
N ASN A 308 -14.46 9.28 2.31
CA ASN A 308 -14.02 8.43 3.42
C ASN A 308 -15.11 8.17 4.46
N TRP A 309 -16.34 8.58 4.19
CA TRP A 309 -17.44 8.45 5.14
C TRP A 309 -17.63 6.99 5.60
N PRO A 310 -17.94 6.74 6.88
CA PRO A 310 -18.12 7.68 7.99
C PRO A 310 -16.83 8.03 8.75
N LEU A 311 -15.64 7.77 8.20
CA LEU A 311 -14.37 8.09 8.85
C LEU A 311 -14.10 9.60 8.85
N ARG A 312 -13.36 10.05 9.87
CA ARG A 312 -12.95 11.44 10.04
C ARG A 312 -11.79 11.80 9.11
N GLY A 313 -11.79 12.99 8.54
CA GLY A 313 -10.66 13.50 7.77
C GLY A 313 -10.54 12.90 6.36
N ARG A 314 -9.35 13.06 5.77
CA ARG A 314 -9.09 12.79 4.34
C ARG A 314 -7.60 12.58 4.05
N LYS A 315 -7.24 12.34 2.78
CA LYS A 315 -5.85 12.42 2.30
C LYS A 315 -5.11 13.61 2.91
N GLY A 316 -3.89 13.37 3.39
CA GLY A 316 -3.03 14.37 4.03
C GLY A 316 -3.25 14.53 5.53
N THR A 317 -4.11 13.74 6.17
CA THR A 317 -4.44 13.88 7.59
C THR A 317 -4.23 12.58 8.36
N TYR A 318 -3.93 12.65 9.65
CA TYR A 318 -3.67 11.47 10.49
C TYR A 318 -4.96 10.91 11.12
N TRP A 319 -6.11 11.49 10.79
CA TRP A 319 -7.44 10.96 11.10
C TRP A 319 -7.70 9.64 10.35
N GLU A 320 -8.60 8.80 10.84
CA GLU A 320 -8.87 7.47 10.25
C GLU A 320 -9.18 7.54 8.75
N GLY A 321 -9.89 8.56 8.27
CA GLY A 321 -10.21 8.74 6.85
C GLY A 321 -9.01 9.11 5.97
N GLY A 322 -7.86 9.46 6.54
CA GLY A 322 -6.60 9.65 5.81
C GLY A 322 -5.71 8.41 5.79
N ILE A 323 -5.78 7.57 6.84
CA ILE A 323 -4.80 6.51 7.09
C ILE A 323 -5.37 5.08 7.22
N ARG A 324 -6.68 4.90 7.40
CA ARG A 324 -7.34 3.59 7.38
C ARG A 324 -7.72 3.27 5.94
N GLY A 325 -6.98 2.34 5.35
CA GLY A 325 -7.05 2.04 3.92
C GLY A 325 -8.09 0.99 3.58
N ILE A 326 -8.53 1.03 2.34
CA ILE A 326 -9.22 -0.09 1.70
C ILE A 326 -8.20 -1.16 1.31
N GLY A 327 -8.50 -2.43 1.58
CA GLY A 327 -7.69 -3.53 1.10
C GLY A 327 -8.36 -4.90 1.21
N PHE A 328 -7.98 -5.80 0.32
CA PHE A 328 -8.39 -7.21 0.37
C PHE A 328 -7.32 -8.12 -0.21
N VAL A 329 -7.38 -9.41 0.16
CA VAL A 329 -6.55 -10.46 -0.43
C VAL A 329 -7.44 -11.51 -1.07
N HIS A 330 -7.19 -11.80 -2.34
CA HIS A 330 -7.88 -12.83 -3.10
C HIS A 330 -6.88 -13.87 -3.59
N SER A 331 -7.08 -15.14 -3.23
CA SER A 331 -6.24 -16.23 -3.72
C SER A 331 -6.94 -17.58 -3.55
N PRO A 332 -6.80 -18.50 -4.52
CA PRO A 332 -7.12 -19.90 -4.33
C PRO A 332 -6.39 -20.56 -3.16
N LEU A 333 -5.22 -20.04 -2.77
CA LEU A 333 -4.32 -20.58 -1.74
C LEU A 333 -4.70 -20.20 -0.29
N ILE A 334 -5.68 -19.32 -0.11
CA ILE A 334 -6.20 -18.96 1.23
C ILE A 334 -6.98 -20.14 1.81
N LYS A 335 -6.66 -20.54 3.05
CA LYS A 335 -7.33 -21.67 3.71
C LYS A 335 -8.74 -21.31 4.19
N LYS A 336 -8.93 -20.12 4.77
CA LYS A 336 -10.22 -19.59 5.25
C LYS A 336 -10.64 -18.35 4.47
N LYS A 337 -11.40 -18.58 3.40
CA LYS A 337 -11.92 -17.58 2.47
C LYS A 337 -13.26 -17.01 2.95
N ARG A 338 -13.78 -16.01 2.22
CA ARG A 338 -15.11 -15.41 2.38
C ARG A 338 -15.33 -14.85 3.78
N ARG A 339 -14.40 -14.01 4.23
CA ARG A 339 -14.45 -13.44 5.58
C ARG A 339 -13.97 -12.00 5.62
N VAL A 340 -14.41 -11.32 6.66
CA VAL A 340 -13.96 -9.99 7.05
C VAL A 340 -12.93 -10.14 8.16
N SER A 341 -11.74 -9.56 7.97
CA SER A 341 -10.64 -9.60 8.93
C SER A 341 -10.54 -8.28 9.68
N LYS A 342 -10.69 -8.33 11.01
CA LYS A 342 -10.47 -7.18 11.92
C LYS A 342 -9.08 -7.20 12.59
N SER A 343 -8.21 -8.13 12.17
CA SER A 343 -6.82 -8.19 12.61
C SER A 343 -6.07 -6.94 12.19
N LEU A 344 -5.20 -6.41 13.07
CA LEU A 344 -4.41 -5.21 12.78
C LEU A 344 -3.37 -5.49 11.68
N VAL A 345 -3.44 -4.75 10.59
CA VAL A 345 -2.55 -4.84 9.42
C VAL A 345 -2.05 -3.45 9.05
N HIS A 346 -0.80 -3.34 8.61
CA HIS A 346 -0.19 -2.13 8.13
C HIS A 346 0.54 -2.36 6.80
N ILE A 347 0.68 -1.36 5.94
CA ILE A 347 1.30 -1.51 4.61
C ILE A 347 2.74 -2.04 4.65
N THR A 348 3.48 -1.78 5.74
CA THR A 348 4.82 -2.35 5.96
C THR A 348 4.82 -3.87 6.09
N ASP A 349 3.69 -4.48 6.46
CA ASP A 349 3.59 -5.93 6.65
C ASP A 349 3.67 -6.70 5.33
N TRP A 350 3.39 -6.05 4.20
CA TRP A 350 3.46 -6.70 2.90
C TRP A 350 4.87 -7.15 2.55
N TYR A 351 5.90 -6.37 2.87
CA TYR A 351 7.29 -6.75 2.60
C TYR A 351 7.64 -8.13 3.21
N PRO A 352 7.63 -8.33 4.54
CA PRO A 352 8.01 -9.61 5.12
C PRO A 352 7.01 -10.73 4.81
N THR A 353 5.72 -10.40 4.60
CA THR A 353 4.71 -11.38 4.21
C THR A 353 5.02 -11.97 2.83
N LEU A 354 5.31 -11.11 1.85
CA LEU A 354 5.56 -11.52 0.46
C LEU A 354 6.92 -12.20 0.30
N VAL A 355 7.97 -11.70 0.95
CA VAL A 355 9.28 -12.38 0.97
C VAL A 355 9.17 -13.76 1.62
N SER A 356 8.42 -13.89 2.72
CA SER A 356 8.18 -15.21 3.35
C SER A 356 7.42 -16.17 2.44
N LEU A 357 6.43 -15.69 1.69
CA LEU A 357 5.68 -16.48 0.71
C LEU A 357 6.55 -16.95 -0.46
N ALA A 358 7.50 -16.09 -0.86
CA ALA A 358 8.53 -16.40 -1.84
C ALA A 358 9.63 -17.34 -1.30
N ARG A 359 9.59 -17.67 0.00
CA ARG A 359 10.63 -18.44 0.71
C ARG A 359 11.98 -17.74 0.76
N GLY A 360 11.99 -16.41 0.63
CA GLY A 360 13.16 -15.57 0.79
C GLY A 360 13.51 -15.31 2.26
N ASN A 361 14.70 -14.75 2.48
CA ASN A 361 15.16 -14.37 3.81
C ASN A 361 14.64 -12.97 4.19
N ILE A 362 13.99 -12.87 5.35
CA ILE A 362 13.47 -11.60 5.92
C ILE A 362 14.39 -10.99 6.98
N THR A 363 15.55 -11.60 7.22
CA THR A 363 16.51 -11.15 8.25
C THR A 363 17.25 -9.92 7.74
N GLU A 364 16.80 -8.75 8.19
CA GLU A 364 17.40 -7.46 7.88
C GLU A 364 18.04 -6.83 9.14
N SER A 365 19.08 -6.03 8.93
CA SER A 365 19.73 -5.24 9.99
C SER A 365 19.82 -3.77 9.55
N PRO A 366 19.07 -2.84 10.19
CA PRO A 366 18.22 -3.05 11.35
C PRO A 366 16.95 -3.89 11.04
N PRO A 367 16.24 -4.39 12.05
CA PRO A 367 14.98 -5.12 11.84
C PRO A 367 13.92 -4.30 11.09
N LEU A 368 13.07 -4.99 10.33
CA LEU A 368 11.91 -4.42 9.65
C LEU A 368 10.85 -3.95 10.65
N ASP A 369 10.01 -2.99 10.24
CA ASP A 369 8.84 -2.54 10.99
C ASP A 369 7.57 -3.35 10.68
N GLY A 370 7.62 -4.13 9.59
CA GLY A 370 6.58 -5.06 9.17
C GLY A 370 6.64 -6.43 9.84
N TYR A 371 5.52 -7.14 9.83
CA TYR A 371 5.39 -8.52 10.29
C TYR A 371 4.88 -9.43 9.17
N ASN A 372 5.29 -10.69 9.16
CA ASN A 372 4.66 -11.69 8.29
C ASN A 372 3.23 -11.99 8.78
N LEU A 373 2.24 -11.65 7.95
CA LEU A 373 0.82 -11.81 8.24
C LEU A 373 0.14 -12.93 7.45
N TRP A 374 0.86 -13.77 6.72
CA TRP A 374 0.22 -14.78 5.89
C TRP A 374 -0.68 -15.73 6.70
N SER A 375 -0.27 -16.13 7.90
CA SER A 375 -1.12 -16.96 8.76
C SER A 375 -2.35 -16.21 9.28
N THR A 376 -2.23 -14.91 9.53
CA THR A 376 -3.36 -14.03 9.92
C THR A 376 -4.38 -13.94 8.78
N ILE A 377 -3.89 -13.79 7.55
CA ILE A 377 -4.72 -13.64 6.35
C ILE A 377 -5.31 -14.99 5.93
N SER A 378 -4.47 -16.01 5.72
CA SER A 378 -4.87 -17.32 5.17
C SER A 378 -5.67 -18.17 6.16
N GLU A 379 -5.27 -18.18 7.45
CA GLU A 379 -5.85 -19.09 8.46
C GLU A 379 -6.76 -18.41 9.48
N GLY A 380 -6.80 -17.08 9.48
CA GLY A 380 -7.53 -16.30 10.48
C GLY A 380 -6.89 -16.34 11.88
N LYS A 381 -5.57 -16.57 11.96
CA LYS A 381 -4.84 -16.46 13.25
C LYS A 381 -4.79 -15.01 13.72
N LYS A 382 -4.48 -14.81 15.01
CA LYS A 382 -4.31 -13.48 15.60
C LYS A 382 -3.11 -12.77 14.95
N SER A 383 -3.26 -11.47 14.66
CA SER A 383 -2.15 -10.67 14.16
C SER A 383 -1.00 -10.62 15.17
N PRO A 384 0.26 -10.83 14.77
CA PRO A 384 1.42 -10.51 15.60
C PRO A 384 1.56 -8.99 15.83
N ARG A 385 0.99 -8.15 14.96
CA ARG A 385 1.02 -6.70 15.09
C ARG A 385 0.09 -6.24 16.20
N THR A 386 0.62 -5.46 17.14
CA THR A 386 -0.12 -4.87 18.26
C THR A 386 -0.01 -3.34 18.30
N GLU A 387 0.89 -2.77 17.51
CA GLU A 387 1.22 -1.35 17.51
C GLU A 387 1.52 -0.89 16.07
N ILE A 388 1.15 0.36 15.77
CA ILE A 388 1.46 1.07 14.52
C ILE A 388 1.90 2.48 14.89
N LEU A 389 3.11 2.85 14.51
CA LEU A 389 3.44 4.26 14.35
C LEU A 389 2.83 4.74 13.03
N HIS A 390 1.98 5.76 13.07
CA HIS A 390 1.50 6.39 11.83
C HIS A 390 2.64 7.18 11.23
N ASN A 391 3.09 8.25 11.90
CA ASN A 391 4.28 9.00 11.52
C ASN A 391 4.68 9.97 12.64
N ILE A 392 5.88 10.55 12.55
CA ILE A 392 6.36 11.69 13.34
C ILE A 392 6.94 12.69 12.34
N ASP A 393 6.27 13.83 12.15
CA ASP A 393 6.73 14.89 11.26
C ASP A 393 7.06 16.17 12.06
N PRO A 394 8.36 16.42 12.33
CA PRO A 394 8.78 17.62 13.05
C PRO A 394 8.83 18.87 12.16
N LEU A 395 8.75 18.74 10.83
CA LEU A 395 8.78 19.86 9.89
C LEU A 395 7.39 20.38 9.54
N HIS A 396 6.32 19.63 9.85
CA HIS A 396 4.97 20.15 9.76
C HIS A 396 4.78 21.35 10.70
N SER A 397 3.95 22.31 10.30
CA SER A 397 3.65 23.49 11.11
C SER A 397 3.32 23.11 12.55
N HIS A 398 4.15 23.56 13.50
CA HIS A 398 3.94 23.27 14.91
C HIS A 398 2.56 23.74 15.35
N ALA A 399 1.84 22.87 16.07
CA ALA A 399 0.58 23.29 16.67
C ALA A 399 0.84 24.45 17.63
N LYS A 400 0.08 25.54 17.47
CA LYS A 400 0.27 26.80 18.22
C LYS A 400 0.19 26.65 19.75
N PHE A 401 -0.38 25.55 20.25
CA PHE A 401 -0.67 25.33 21.67
C PHE A 401 0.00 24.09 22.26
N GLY A 402 0.90 23.41 21.53
CA GLY A 402 1.58 22.23 22.05
C GLY A 402 2.74 22.56 22.98
N THR A 403 2.94 21.75 24.02
CA THR A 403 3.94 21.97 25.06
C THR A 403 4.58 20.66 25.54
N TRP A 404 5.75 20.77 26.16
CA TRP A 404 6.37 19.65 26.88
C TRP A 404 5.62 19.28 28.17
N GLU A 405 4.89 20.21 28.78
CA GLU A 405 4.14 19.97 30.01
C GLU A 405 2.93 19.06 29.75
N GLU A 406 2.14 19.35 28.71
CA GLU A 406 1.03 18.50 28.25
C GLU A 406 1.54 17.11 27.84
N GLY A 407 2.75 17.03 27.30
CA GLY A 407 3.43 15.78 26.98
C GLY A 407 4.09 15.07 28.17
N HIS A 408 3.78 15.46 29.41
CA HIS A 408 4.35 14.90 30.64
C HIS A 408 5.89 14.92 30.69
N SER A 409 6.52 15.91 30.07
CA SER A 409 7.98 16.03 29.87
C SER A 409 8.62 14.87 29.10
N LEU A 410 7.81 14.05 28.42
CA LEU A 410 8.27 12.93 27.59
C LEU A 410 8.25 13.26 26.11
N TRP A 411 7.31 14.12 25.69
CA TRP A 411 7.03 14.42 24.30
C TRP A 411 6.67 15.90 24.13
N ASN A 412 7.00 16.50 22.99
CA ASN A 412 6.51 17.82 22.64
C ASN A 412 5.19 17.67 21.86
N THR A 413 4.05 17.99 22.48
CA THR A 413 2.73 17.85 21.84
C THR A 413 2.52 18.80 20.66
N ALA A 414 3.44 19.74 20.39
CA ALA A 414 3.40 20.58 19.19
C ALA A 414 3.81 19.85 17.90
N ILE A 415 4.49 18.71 18.01
CA ILE A 415 4.95 17.90 16.87
C ILE A 415 3.79 17.08 16.31
N GLN A 416 3.57 17.14 14.99
CA GLN A 416 2.58 16.31 14.31
C GLN A 416 3.01 14.85 14.40
N ALA A 417 2.26 14.05 15.14
CA ALA A 417 2.53 12.63 15.26
C ALA A 417 1.24 11.82 15.48
N GLY A 418 1.31 10.54 15.14
CA GLY A 418 0.21 9.60 15.38
C GLY A 418 0.73 8.21 15.70
N ILE A 419 0.10 7.56 16.67
CA ILE A 419 0.40 6.18 17.04
C ILE A 419 -0.88 5.45 17.44
N ARG A 420 -0.95 4.17 17.10
CA ARG A 420 -1.98 3.24 17.57
C ARG A 420 -1.36 2.08 18.33
N VAL A 421 -1.88 1.79 19.52
CA VAL A 421 -1.47 0.65 20.37
C VAL A 421 -2.72 -0.09 20.86
N GLY A 422 -2.95 -1.29 20.33
CA GLY A 422 -4.19 -2.03 20.57
C GLY A 422 -5.41 -1.24 20.10
N ASP A 423 -6.34 -1.01 21.04
CA ASP A 423 -7.58 -0.27 20.79
C ASP A 423 -7.39 1.25 20.76
N TRP A 424 -6.25 1.75 21.26
CA TRP A 424 -6.05 3.18 21.50
C TRP A 424 -5.25 3.84 20.39
N LYS A 425 -5.70 5.01 19.96
CA LYS A 425 -4.99 5.89 19.03
C LYS A 425 -4.74 7.24 19.68
N LEU A 426 -3.49 7.69 19.64
CA LEU A 426 -3.06 9.00 20.10
C LEU A 426 -2.60 9.84 18.91
N LEU A 427 -3.03 11.09 18.86
CA LEU A 427 -2.57 12.10 17.90
C LEU A 427 -1.99 13.29 18.66
N THR A 428 -0.89 13.85 18.18
CA THR A 428 -0.33 15.12 18.67
C THR A 428 -0.08 16.11 17.53
N GLY A 429 0.11 17.38 17.86
CA GLY A 429 0.40 18.45 16.91
C GLY A 429 -0.86 18.90 16.16
N ASP A 430 -0.72 19.16 14.87
CA ASP A 430 -1.86 19.40 13.97
C ASP A 430 -2.08 18.13 13.13
N PRO A 431 -3.09 17.28 13.41
CA PRO A 431 -3.34 16.07 12.63
C PRO A 431 -3.87 16.35 11.21
N GLY A 432 -4.09 17.61 10.85
CA GLY A 432 -4.68 18.05 9.60
C GLY A 432 -6.20 18.22 9.67
N TYR A 433 -6.80 18.53 8.52
CA TYR A 433 -8.23 18.84 8.39
C TYR A 433 -9.14 17.76 8.98
N SER A 434 -10.03 18.14 9.90
CA SER A 434 -10.67 17.20 10.82
C SER A 434 -12.17 16.95 10.61
N ASP A 435 -12.75 17.43 9.51
CA ASP A 435 -14.19 17.27 9.31
C ASP A 435 -14.56 15.86 8.84
N TRP A 436 -15.79 15.45 9.10
CA TRP A 436 -16.42 14.32 8.43
C TRP A 436 -17.14 14.82 7.19
N VAL A 437 -16.83 14.23 6.04
CA VAL A 437 -17.38 14.64 4.74
C VAL A 437 -18.41 13.62 4.26
N PRO A 438 -19.72 13.83 4.51
CA PRO A 438 -20.76 12.91 4.05
C PRO A 438 -20.93 12.94 2.53
N LEU A 439 -21.64 11.93 2.01
CA LEU A 439 -21.84 11.70 0.57
C LEU A 439 -22.47 12.88 -0.19
N GLN A 440 -23.40 13.60 0.44
CA GLN A 440 -24.30 14.54 -0.25
C GLN A 440 -23.77 15.98 -0.35
N THR A 441 -22.62 16.31 0.25
CA THR A 441 -22.35 17.71 0.65
C THR A 441 -21.53 18.56 -0.30
N LEU A 442 -21.24 18.08 -1.50
CA LEU A 442 -20.73 18.95 -2.55
C LEU A 442 -21.52 18.53 -3.77
N PRO A 443 -22.49 19.33 -4.28
CA PRO A 443 -22.19 20.22 -5.41
C PRO A 443 -23.25 21.30 -5.71
N THR A 444 -23.72 22.08 -4.74
CA THR A 444 -24.47 23.31 -5.06
C THR A 444 -23.94 24.46 -4.20
N LEU A 445 -23.24 25.41 -4.84
CA LEU A 445 -23.09 26.74 -4.26
C LEU A 445 -24.49 27.37 -4.15
N PRO A 446 -24.80 28.10 -3.05
CA PRO A 446 -23.87 28.56 -2.01
C PRO A 446 -23.89 27.73 -0.71
N GLY A 447 -24.43 26.50 -0.71
CA GLY A 447 -24.59 25.68 0.51
C GLY A 447 -23.37 24.90 0.98
N SER A 448 -22.27 24.94 0.23
CA SER A 448 -21.21 23.91 0.18
C SER A 448 -20.34 23.74 1.43
N TRP A 449 -20.47 24.58 2.45
CA TRP A 449 -19.67 24.49 3.69
C TRP A 449 -20.52 24.17 4.93
N TRP A 450 -21.83 24.38 4.87
CA TRP A 450 -22.73 24.32 6.03
C TRP A 450 -23.13 22.89 6.39
N ASN A 451 -23.01 21.95 5.45
CA ASN A 451 -23.44 20.57 5.62
C ASN A 451 -22.30 19.61 6.05
N LEU A 452 -21.06 20.11 6.18
CA LEU A 452 -19.97 19.31 6.76
C LEU A 452 -20.29 19.05 8.23
N GLU A 453 -20.14 17.80 8.66
CA GLU A 453 -20.25 17.50 10.06
C GLU A 453 -18.92 17.89 10.72
N ARG A 454 -18.96 18.97 11.49
CA ARG A 454 -17.78 19.60 12.10
C ARG A 454 -17.73 19.34 13.59
N GLN A 455 -16.52 19.10 14.10
CA GLN A 455 -16.29 19.24 15.53
C GLN A 455 -16.30 20.74 15.88
N ARG A 456 -17.33 21.20 16.58
CA ARG A 456 -17.44 22.59 17.07
C ARG A 456 -16.52 22.89 18.27
N ALA A 457 -15.85 21.88 18.82
CA ALA A 457 -15.04 22.01 20.04
C ALA A 457 -13.62 22.52 19.75
N GLY A 458 -13.41 23.81 20.03
CA GLY A 458 -12.16 24.45 20.49
C GLY A 458 -10.91 24.29 19.64
N HIS A 459 -10.56 25.33 18.87
CA HIS A 459 -9.30 25.50 18.12
C HIS A 459 -8.01 25.59 18.99
N ARG A 460 -8.01 25.02 20.20
CA ARG A 460 -6.91 25.10 21.18
C ARG A 460 -6.57 23.73 21.74
N ARG A 461 -6.24 22.76 20.88
CA ARG A 461 -5.77 21.44 21.29
C ARG A 461 -4.59 21.01 20.44
N SER A 462 -3.70 20.23 21.04
CA SER A 462 -2.55 19.62 20.37
C SER A 462 -2.39 18.14 20.70
N LEU A 463 -3.37 17.55 21.40
CA LEU A 463 -3.40 16.16 21.81
C LEU A 463 -4.83 15.62 21.74
N TRP A 464 -4.98 14.42 21.20
CA TRP A 464 -6.24 13.67 21.16
C TRP A 464 -5.99 12.21 21.48
N LEU A 465 -6.91 11.59 22.22
CA LEU A 465 -6.94 10.14 22.44
C LEU A 465 -8.31 9.58 22.05
N PHE A 466 -8.31 8.51 21.27
CA PHE A 466 -9.51 7.77 20.87
C PHE A 466 -9.37 6.27 21.17
N ASN A 467 -10.49 5.62 21.47
CA ASN A 467 -10.59 4.16 21.46
C ASN A 467 -11.16 3.74 20.10
N ILE A 468 -10.31 3.42 19.13
CA ILE A 468 -10.70 3.13 17.74
C ILE A 468 -11.53 1.85 17.59
N THR A 469 -11.37 0.89 18.50
CA THR A 469 -12.19 -0.33 18.47
C THR A 469 -13.65 -0.03 18.84
N ALA A 470 -13.88 0.89 19.80
CA ALA A 470 -15.22 1.30 20.22
C ALA A 470 -15.77 2.50 19.41
N ASP A 471 -14.90 3.39 18.96
CA ASP A 471 -15.18 4.62 18.22
C ASP A 471 -14.26 4.70 16.98
N PRO A 472 -14.56 3.92 15.93
CA PRO A 472 -13.76 3.89 14.69
C PRO A 472 -13.84 5.19 13.89
N TYR A 473 -14.70 6.13 14.30
CA TYR A 473 -14.97 7.37 13.57
C TYR A 473 -14.39 8.58 14.30
N GLU A 474 -13.70 8.40 15.42
CA GLU A 474 -13.02 9.46 16.19
C GLU A 474 -13.96 10.59 16.65
N ARG A 475 -15.17 10.19 17.09
CA ARG A 475 -16.25 11.07 17.55
C ARG A 475 -16.04 11.55 18.98
N GLU A 476 -15.54 10.68 19.86
CA GLU A 476 -15.36 10.97 21.28
C GLU A 476 -13.88 11.03 21.67
N GLU A 477 -13.40 12.23 21.94
CA GLU A 477 -12.05 12.46 22.44
C GLU A 477 -12.02 12.22 23.97
N VAL A 478 -11.14 11.32 24.43
CA VAL A 478 -11.18 10.77 25.80
C VAL A 478 -9.86 10.91 26.57
N SER A 479 -8.92 11.75 26.14
CA SER A 479 -7.60 11.91 26.79
C SER A 479 -7.68 12.27 28.27
N SER A 480 -8.57 13.20 28.63
CA SER A 480 -8.78 13.65 30.02
C SER A 480 -9.29 12.53 30.93
N LYS A 481 -10.06 11.58 30.39
CA LYS A 481 -10.58 10.41 31.11
C LYS A 481 -9.53 9.30 31.27
N HIS A 482 -8.47 9.30 30.45
CA HIS A 482 -7.48 8.22 30.41
C HIS A 482 -6.02 8.71 30.42
N PRO A 483 -5.59 9.52 31.42
CA PRO A 483 -4.24 10.12 31.46
C PRO A 483 -3.11 9.08 31.51
N LYS A 484 -3.35 7.91 32.13
CA LYS A 484 -2.37 6.80 32.16
C LYS A 484 -2.13 6.22 30.76
N VAL A 485 -3.18 6.15 29.93
CA VAL A 485 -3.09 5.66 28.55
C VAL A 485 -2.34 6.68 27.70
N VAL A 486 -2.67 7.97 27.81
CA VAL A 486 -1.96 9.08 27.16
C VAL A 486 -0.47 9.02 27.45
N LYS A 487 -0.07 9.00 28.74
CA LYS A 487 1.35 8.94 29.13
C LYS A 487 2.08 7.74 28.54
N ARG A 488 1.43 6.57 28.47
CA ARG A 488 2.00 5.36 27.85
C ARG A 488 2.24 5.55 26.35
N LEU A 489 1.24 6.08 25.63
CA LEU A 489 1.34 6.31 24.18
C LEU A 489 2.38 7.39 23.85
N LEU A 490 2.47 8.47 24.64
CA LEU A 490 3.53 9.48 24.51
C LEU A 490 4.93 8.89 24.74
N ALA A 491 5.08 7.98 25.71
CA ALA A 491 6.34 7.27 25.92
C ALA A 491 6.71 6.36 24.72
N ARG A 492 5.71 5.79 24.03
CA ARG A 492 5.93 5.04 22.79
C ARG A 492 6.33 5.94 21.63
N LEU A 493 5.73 7.13 21.49
CA LEU A 493 6.18 8.15 20.52
C LEU A 493 7.63 8.55 20.76
N ALA A 494 7.99 8.86 22.02
CA ALA A 494 9.37 9.20 22.38
C ALA A 494 10.37 8.06 22.10
N TYR A 495 9.93 6.80 22.25
CA TYR A 495 10.75 5.65 21.87
C TYR A 495 10.99 5.61 20.36
N TYR A 496 9.95 5.74 19.54
CA TYR A 496 10.10 5.75 18.08
C TYR A 496 10.94 6.94 17.60
N ASP A 497 10.75 8.11 18.20
CA ASP A 497 11.56 9.27 17.87
C ASP A 497 13.05 9.04 18.17
N SER A 498 13.36 8.31 19.23
CA SER A 498 14.75 7.93 19.54
C SER A 498 15.38 6.95 18.54
N THR A 499 14.58 6.30 17.69
CA THR A 499 15.06 5.46 16.59
C THR A 499 14.99 6.16 15.23
N SER A 500 14.41 7.36 15.17
CA SER A 500 14.30 8.14 13.94
C SER A 500 15.65 8.58 13.40
N ILE A 501 15.78 8.57 12.08
CA ILE A 501 16.83 9.29 11.36
C ILE A 501 16.33 10.71 11.00
N PRO A 502 17.23 11.66 10.75
CA PRO A 502 16.83 13.02 10.35
C PRO A 502 15.94 13.04 9.11
N VAL A 503 15.00 13.99 9.07
CA VAL A 503 14.15 14.21 7.90
C VAL A 503 14.99 14.66 6.71
N ARG A 504 14.81 14.02 5.56
CA ARG A 504 15.44 14.35 4.28
C ARG A 504 14.42 15.06 3.39
N TYR A 505 14.48 16.39 3.34
CA TYR A 505 13.62 17.22 2.51
C TYR A 505 14.43 18.36 1.86
N PRO A 506 15.28 18.04 0.87
CA PRO A 506 16.14 19.05 0.24
C PRO A 506 15.32 20.09 -0.52
N ALA A 507 15.94 21.25 -0.74
CA ALA A 507 15.40 22.27 -1.65
C ALA A 507 15.35 21.72 -3.08
N GLU A 508 14.52 22.35 -3.91
CA GLU A 508 14.39 22.02 -5.32
C GLU A 508 15.67 22.36 -6.09
N ASP A 509 16.02 21.55 -7.08
CA ASP A 509 17.15 21.74 -7.99
C ASP A 509 16.63 22.24 -9.35
N PRO A 510 16.99 23.45 -9.79
CA PRO A 510 16.56 23.99 -11.09
C PRO A 510 16.98 23.14 -12.30
N ARG A 511 18.05 22.33 -12.16
CA ARG A 511 18.51 21.41 -13.23
C ARG A 511 17.50 20.33 -13.57
N ALA A 512 16.55 20.08 -12.67
CA ALA A 512 15.45 19.15 -12.88
C ALA A 512 14.41 19.64 -13.90
N ASN A 513 14.48 20.89 -14.38
CA ASN A 513 13.53 21.41 -15.36
C ASN A 513 13.49 20.52 -16.62
N PRO A 514 12.34 19.97 -17.03
CA PRO A 514 12.23 19.14 -18.22
C PRO A 514 12.76 19.78 -19.51
N GLU A 515 12.71 21.11 -19.64
CA GLU A 515 13.29 21.83 -20.79
C GLU A 515 14.80 21.60 -20.93
N LEU A 516 15.49 21.35 -19.81
CA LEU A 516 16.91 21.01 -19.77
C LEU A 516 17.17 19.51 -19.97
N ASN A 517 16.12 18.69 -19.97
CA ASN A 517 16.17 17.22 -19.96
C ASN A 517 15.33 16.62 -21.10
N GLY A 518 15.34 17.26 -22.27
CA GLY A 518 14.69 16.73 -23.47
C GLY A 518 13.16 16.76 -23.45
N GLY A 519 12.56 17.66 -22.65
CA GLY A 519 11.11 17.85 -22.54
C GLY A 519 10.40 16.82 -21.66
N ALA A 520 11.15 15.96 -20.96
CA ALA A 520 10.60 14.92 -20.10
C ALA A 520 11.17 14.97 -18.69
N TRP A 521 10.41 14.45 -17.73
CA TRP A 521 10.92 14.20 -16.38
C TRP A 521 11.83 12.98 -16.40
N GLY A 522 13.01 13.08 -15.78
CA GLY A 522 13.98 12.00 -15.73
C GLY A 522 15.18 12.36 -14.86
N PRO A 523 16.16 11.45 -14.69
CA PRO A 523 17.38 11.74 -13.95
C PRO A 523 18.16 12.91 -14.54
N TRP A 524 18.64 13.81 -13.69
CA TRP A 524 19.43 14.98 -14.09
C TRP A 524 20.79 15.07 -13.38
N ALA A 525 20.96 14.37 -12.24
CA ALA A 525 22.22 14.38 -11.50
C ALA A 525 23.17 13.31 -12.07
N SER A 526 24.46 13.66 -12.21
CA SER A 526 25.51 12.73 -12.61
C SER A 526 26.08 11.96 -11.42
N GLU A 527 26.87 10.91 -11.70
CA GLU A 527 27.63 10.18 -10.68
C GLU A 527 28.69 11.10 -10.00
N ASP A 528 29.23 12.09 -10.73
CA ASP A 528 30.26 13.02 -10.26
C ASP A 528 29.74 14.12 -9.30
N ASP A 529 28.41 14.31 -9.23
CA ASP A 529 27.80 15.34 -8.38
C ASP A 529 27.90 15.04 -6.86
N ASP A 530 28.28 13.81 -6.48
CA ASP A 530 28.43 13.40 -5.08
C ASP A 530 29.66 14.03 -4.40
N ASP A 531 30.72 14.36 -5.15
CA ASP A 531 31.98 14.90 -4.63
C ASP A 531 31.91 16.38 -4.22
N GLN A 532 30.92 17.11 -4.73
CA GLN A 532 30.75 18.54 -4.41
C GLN A 532 29.91 18.78 -3.14
N GLY A 533 29.05 17.81 -2.77
CA GLY A 533 28.20 17.88 -1.58
C GLY A 533 28.97 17.75 -0.26
N GLU A 534 30.06 16.97 -0.24
CA GLU A 534 30.89 16.80 0.96
C GLU A 534 31.81 17.99 1.26
N ARG A 535 32.23 18.76 0.23
CA ARG A 535 33.12 19.92 0.42
C ARG A 535 32.42 21.18 0.95
N GLY A 536 31.08 21.21 0.98
CA GLY A 536 30.28 22.37 1.39
C GLY A 536 29.97 22.49 2.89
N THR A 537 30.38 21.54 3.74
CA THR A 537 30.10 21.63 5.19
C THR A 537 31.16 22.44 5.94
N VAL A 538 30.84 23.69 6.23
CA VAL A 538 31.60 24.56 7.14
C VAL A 538 31.76 23.86 8.50
N LYS A 539 33.00 23.52 8.85
CA LYS A 539 33.37 22.94 10.16
C LYS A 539 33.08 23.92 11.30
N HIS A 540 31.90 23.83 11.91
CA HIS A 540 31.68 24.42 13.24
C HIS A 540 32.23 23.48 14.33
N LYS A 541 33.39 23.82 14.89
CA LYS A 541 33.92 23.21 16.12
C LYS A 541 32.99 23.52 17.29
N SER A 542 32.17 22.56 17.72
CA SER A 542 31.44 22.66 19.00
C SER A 542 32.24 22.04 20.14
N LYS A 543 32.47 22.82 21.20
CA LYS A 543 33.11 22.37 22.44
C LYS A 543 32.18 21.40 23.18
N LYS A 544 32.71 20.22 23.53
CA LYS A 544 32.06 19.22 24.40
C LYS A 544 31.61 19.85 25.72
N LYS A 545 30.30 19.88 25.98
CA LYS A 545 29.72 19.99 27.33
C LYS A 545 29.11 18.63 27.70
N SER A 546 29.42 18.15 28.91
CA SER A 546 29.03 16.83 29.41
C SER A 546 27.51 16.65 29.44
N CYS A 547 27.02 15.57 28.83
CA CYS A 547 25.60 15.27 28.68
C CYS A 547 25.03 14.55 29.92
N LYS A 548 24.13 15.22 30.66
CA LYS A 548 23.36 14.65 31.78
C LYS A 548 22.24 13.69 31.35
N ILE A 549 22.07 13.39 30.05
CA ILE A 549 20.99 12.55 29.49
C ILE A 549 21.36 11.05 29.44
N CYS A 550 22.61 10.69 29.78
CA CYS A 550 23.04 9.29 29.80
C CYS A 550 22.30 8.42 30.85
N LYS A 551 21.49 8.99 31.74
CA LYS A 551 20.69 8.26 32.73
C LYS A 551 19.36 7.70 32.20
N LEU A 552 18.87 8.11 31.02
CA LEU A 552 17.60 7.58 30.45
C LEU A 552 17.75 6.19 29.83
N LYS A 553 18.92 5.86 29.26
CA LYS A 553 19.20 4.53 28.67
C LYS A 553 19.12 3.39 29.69
N SER A 554 19.37 3.68 30.98
CA SER A 554 19.23 2.70 32.07
C SER A 554 17.78 2.44 32.48
N PHE A 555 16.85 3.36 32.20
CA PHE A 555 15.45 3.23 32.60
C PHE A 555 14.70 2.23 31.70
N PHE A 556 14.90 2.30 30.38
CA PHE A 556 14.21 1.41 29.43
C PHE A 556 14.73 -0.03 29.43
N LYS A 557 15.99 -0.27 29.85
CA LYS A 557 16.53 -1.63 30.02
C LYS A 557 15.85 -2.39 31.18
N LYS A 558 15.28 -1.68 32.16
CA LYS A 558 14.56 -2.26 33.32
C LYS A 558 13.06 -2.52 33.07
N LEU A 559 12.45 -1.95 32.02
CA LEU A 559 11.05 -2.22 31.71
C LEU A 559 10.87 -3.56 30.94
N ASN A 560 11.84 -3.92 30.10
CA ASN A 560 11.79 -5.17 29.32
C ASN A 560 12.07 -6.45 30.13
N THR A 561 12.66 -6.35 31.32
CA THR A 561 13.02 -7.50 32.16
C THR A 561 11.93 -7.92 33.14
N ARG A 562 10.83 -7.16 33.28
CA ARG A 562 9.74 -7.45 34.24
C ARG A 562 8.44 -7.95 33.60
N ILE A 563 8.42 -8.21 32.29
CA ILE A 563 7.23 -8.72 31.56
C ILE A 563 7.41 -10.18 31.09
N MET A 564 8.58 -10.80 31.33
CA MET A 564 8.89 -12.18 30.90
C MET A 564 9.09 -13.19 32.05
N SER A 565 8.75 -12.84 33.29
CA SER A 565 8.81 -13.77 34.43
C SER A 565 7.53 -13.67 35.25
N ASN A 566 6.49 -14.37 34.81
CA ASN A 566 5.41 -14.93 35.64
C ASN A 566 4.48 -15.76 34.75
N ARG A 567 4.95 -16.94 34.36
CA ARG A 567 4.14 -18.13 34.02
C ARG A 567 4.97 -19.35 34.41
N ILE A 568 4.76 -19.83 35.63
CA ILE A 568 4.75 -21.27 35.92
C ILE A 568 3.30 -21.69 35.79
#